data_AF-A0A143XPF0-F1
#
_entry.id   AF-A0A143XPF0-F1
#
_cell.length_a   1.000
_cell.length_b   1.000
_cell.length_c   1.000
_cell.angle_alpha   90.00
_cell.angle_beta   90.00
_cell.angle_gamma   90.00
#
_symmetry.space_group_name_H-M   'P 1'
#
loop_
_entity.id
_entity.type
_entity.pdbx_description
1 polymer ?
#
loop_
_entity_poly.entity_id
_entity_poly.type
_entity_poly.pdbx_seq_one_letter_code
_entity_poly.pdbx_strand_id
1 'polypeptide(L)'
;MRDEFTKYGDKFVKIAHNEANGMYCYRRTTSEGLTYYEVFKAPKARDRDGNLYAYYPTSSQFGFGTALCIRGDDKRTADKIAFYISNAFDAGRYRAS
;
A
#
# COMPACT_ATOMS: atom_id res chain seq x y z
N MET A 1 -1.07 -8.55 -8.96
CA MET A 1 -0.55 -8.59 -7.57
C MET A 1 -1.40 -9.55 -6.76
N ARG A 2 -0.79 -10.37 -5.88
CA ARG A 2 -1.50 -11.42 -5.12
C ARG A 2 -2.38 -10.82 -4.02
N ASP A 3 -3.44 -11.52 -3.64
CA ASP A 3 -4.34 -11.08 -2.56
C ASP A 3 -3.73 -11.31 -1.18
N GLU A 4 -2.93 -12.35 -0.99
CA GLU A 4 -2.24 -12.65 0.27
C GLU A 4 -0.81 -13.15 0.01
N PHE A 5 0.12 -12.80 0.90
CA PHE A 5 1.47 -13.36 0.94
C PHE A 5 2.14 -13.18 2.31
N THR A 6 3.23 -13.91 2.54
CA THR A 6 4.10 -13.76 3.72
C THR A 6 5.46 -13.22 3.30
N LYS A 7 6.00 -12.27 4.08
CA LYS A 7 7.35 -11.72 3.85
C LYS A 7 7.98 -11.36 5.20
N TYR A 8 9.23 -11.81 5.41
CA TYR A 8 9.97 -11.57 6.66
C TYR A 8 9.22 -12.00 7.94
N GLY A 9 8.37 -13.02 7.87
CA GLY A 9 7.55 -13.49 8.99
C GLY A 9 6.21 -12.77 9.14
N ASP A 10 5.97 -11.69 8.41
CA ASP A 10 4.71 -10.92 8.48
C ASP A 10 3.73 -11.38 7.40
N LYS A 11 2.44 -11.37 7.75
CA LYS A 11 1.33 -11.69 6.85
C LYS A 11 0.78 -10.42 6.20
N PHE A 12 0.65 -10.41 4.89
CA PHE A 12 0.12 -9.32 4.10
C PHE A 12 -1.17 -9.75 3.40
N VAL A 13 -2.25 -9.00 3.59
CA VAL A 13 -3.54 -9.23 2.92
C VAL A 13 -3.96 -7.95 2.21
N LYS A 14 -4.23 -8.04 0.91
CA LYS A 14 -4.74 -6.92 0.11
C LYS A 14 -6.17 -6.61 0.57
N ILE A 15 -6.40 -5.38 1.01
CA ILE A 15 -7.72 -4.94 1.51
C ILE A 15 -8.36 -3.87 0.63
N ALA A 16 -7.57 -3.19 -0.21
CA ALA A 16 -8.09 -2.24 -1.19
C ALA A 16 -7.19 -2.18 -2.41
N HIS A 17 -7.81 -1.93 -3.56
CA HIS A 17 -7.13 -1.63 -4.80
C HIS A 17 -7.98 -0.65 -5.61
N ASN A 18 -7.36 0.39 -6.15
CA ASN A 18 -7.96 1.28 -7.13
C ASN A 18 -7.17 1.14 -8.44
N GLU A 19 -7.83 0.59 -9.46
CA GLU A 19 -7.22 0.31 -10.75
C GLU A 19 -6.92 1.59 -11.54
N ALA A 20 -7.80 2.60 -11.44
CA ALA A 20 -7.70 3.84 -12.21
C ALA A 20 -6.43 4.63 -11.89
N ASN A 21 -6.02 4.65 -10.61
CA ASN A 21 -4.81 5.36 -10.17
C ASN A 21 -3.66 4.41 -9.77
N GLY A 22 -3.88 3.09 -9.81
CA GLY A 22 -2.89 2.07 -9.49
C GLY A 22 -2.54 1.99 -8.00
N MET A 23 -3.43 2.43 -7.11
CA MET A 23 -3.23 2.38 -5.66
C MET A 23 -3.59 1.02 -5.09
N TYR A 24 -2.83 0.59 -4.09
CA TYR A 24 -3.03 -0.65 -3.34
C TYR A 24 -2.95 -0.35 -1.85
N CYS A 25 -3.71 -1.11 -1.06
CA CYS A 25 -3.52 -1.20 0.38
C CYS A 25 -3.42 -2.65 0.81
N TYR A 26 -2.37 -2.98 1.54
CA TYR A 26 -2.24 -4.25 2.25
C TYR A 26 -2.31 -4.02 3.75
N ARG A 27 -3.10 -4.84 4.45
CA ARG A 27 -2.96 -5.02 5.89
C ARG A 27 -1.79 -5.95 6.15
N ARG A 28 -0.82 -5.48 6.92
CA ARG A 28 0.33 -6.23 7.39
C ARG A 28 0.14 -6.57 8.87
N THR A 29 0.19 -7.85 9.20
CA THR A 29 0.15 -8.33 10.58
C THR A 29 1.50 -8.96 10.91
N THR A 30 2.17 -8.39 11.90
CA THR A 30 3.46 -8.90 12.38
C THR A 30 3.29 -10.18 13.20
N SER A 31 4.37 -10.94 13.39
CA SER A 31 4.39 -12.10 14.30
C SER A 31 4.00 -11.74 15.74
N GLU A 32 4.22 -10.50 16.16
CA GLU A 32 3.83 -9.97 17.48
C GLU A 32 2.37 -9.49 17.54
N GLY A 33 1.60 -9.65 16.47
CA GLY A 33 0.19 -9.25 16.41
C GLY A 33 -0.04 -7.76 16.13
N LEU A 34 1.02 -6.97 15.92
CA LEU A 34 0.88 -5.57 15.51
C LEU A 34 0.31 -5.47 14.09
N THR A 35 -0.63 -4.54 13.90
CA THR A 35 -1.26 -4.24 12.60
C THR A 35 -0.73 -2.95 12.00
N TYR A 36 -0.35 -3.04 10.73
CA TYR A 36 0.05 -1.93 9.88
C TYR A 36 -0.75 -1.98 8.58
N TYR A 37 -0.84 -0.85 7.91
CA TYR A 37 -1.44 -0.70 6.61
C TYR A 37 -0.43 -0.07 5.67
N GLU A 38 -0.13 -0.76 4.58
CA GLU A 38 0.81 -0.30 3.59
C GLU A 38 0.05 0.13 2.35
N VAL A 39 -0.01 1.45 2.14
CA VAL A 39 -0.73 2.10 1.06
C VAL A 39 0.27 2.64 0.05
N PHE A 40 0.17 2.25 -1.21
CA PHE A 40 1.17 2.60 -2.21
C PHE A 40 0.60 2.67 -3.63
N LYS A 41 1.26 3.46 -4.47
CA LYS A 41 1.07 3.43 -5.93
C LYS A 41 1.98 2.34 -6.47
N ALA A 42 1.41 1.32 -7.09
CA ALA A 42 2.18 0.16 -7.51
C ALA A 42 3.28 0.54 -8.51
N PRO A 43 4.56 0.29 -8.20
CA PRO A 43 5.62 0.38 -9.19
C PRO A 43 5.33 -0.59 -10.35
N LYS A 44 5.72 -0.17 -11.55
CA LYS A 44 5.62 -0.98 -12.76
C LYS A 44 7.02 -1.26 -13.31
N ALA A 45 7.23 -2.46 -13.79
CA ALA A 45 8.43 -2.87 -14.50
C ALA A 45 8.04 -3.62 -15.78
N ARG A 46 9.00 -3.77 -16.70
CA ARG A 46 8.83 -4.63 -17.88
C ARG A 46 9.50 -5.97 -17.62
N ASP A 47 8.85 -7.06 -18.00
CA ASP A 47 9.46 -8.38 -18.02
C ASP A 47 10.41 -8.54 -19.22
N ARG A 48 10.96 -9.74 -19.40
CA ARG A 48 11.91 -10.06 -20.50
C ARG A 48 11.27 -9.92 -21.89
N ASP A 49 9.96 -10.11 -21.97
CA ASP A 49 9.17 -10.01 -23.20
C ASP A 49 8.64 -8.58 -23.42
N GLY A 50 8.95 -7.65 -22.51
CA GLY A 50 8.55 -6.25 -22.58
C GLY A 50 7.17 -5.94 -21.99
N ASN A 51 6.46 -6.93 -21.43
CA ASN A 51 5.14 -6.73 -20.83
C ASN A 51 5.25 -5.97 -19.51
N LEU A 52 4.39 -4.98 -19.32
CA LEU A 52 4.31 -4.23 -18.07
C LEU A 52 3.63 -5.08 -16.98
N TYR A 53 4.27 -5.18 -15.82
CA TYR A 53 3.67 -5.78 -14.64
C TYR A 53 3.83 -4.86 -13.42
N ALA A 54 2.83 -4.89 -12.54
CA ALA A 54 2.85 -4.20 -11.27
C ALA A 54 3.45 -5.10 -10.18
N TYR A 55 4.31 -4.55 -9.34
CA TYR A 55 4.93 -5.27 -8.23
C TYR A 55 4.76 -4.54 -6.90
N TYR A 56 4.98 -5.27 -5.81
CA TYR A 56 4.95 -4.72 -4.46
C TYR A 56 6.24 -3.93 -4.18
N PRO A 57 6.19 -2.72 -3.56
CA PRO A 57 7.35 -1.86 -3.37
C PRO A 57 8.53 -2.53 -2.67
N THR A 58 9.73 -2.16 -3.10
CA THR A 58 10.97 -2.42 -2.35
C THR A 58 11.08 -1.46 -1.17
N SER A 59 11.92 -1.78 -0.18
CA SER A 59 12.08 -0.95 1.02
C SER A 59 12.51 0.49 0.71
N SER A 60 13.32 0.72 -0.35
CA SER A 60 13.76 2.06 -0.77
C SER A 60 12.66 2.88 -1.46
N GLN A 61 11.55 2.24 -1.87
CA GLN A 61 10.40 2.91 -2.46
C GLN A 61 9.37 3.36 -1.42
N PHE A 62 9.59 3.05 -0.13
CA PHE A 62 8.80 3.62 0.95
C PHE A 62 9.21 5.06 1.23
N GLY A 63 8.21 5.93 1.31
CA GLY A 63 8.36 7.36 1.40
C GLY A 63 7.08 8.08 0.99
N PHE A 64 6.92 9.31 1.46
CA PHE A 64 5.81 10.14 1.02
C PHE A 64 5.88 10.39 -0.49
N GLY A 65 4.75 10.23 -1.19
CA GLY A 65 4.65 10.34 -2.64
C GLY A 65 4.64 8.99 -3.37
N THR A 66 5.05 7.90 -2.71
CA THR A 66 5.18 6.59 -3.35
C THR A 66 4.51 5.46 -2.55
N ALA A 67 4.88 5.29 -1.29
CA ALA A 67 4.39 4.22 -0.43
C ALA A 67 4.49 4.60 1.05
N LEU A 68 3.40 4.44 1.79
CA LEU A 68 3.31 4.76 3.21
C LEU A 68 3.04 3.50 4.02
N CYS A 69 3.68 3.40 5.18
CA CYS A 69 3.33 2.46 6.24
C CYS A 69 2.60 3.22 7.35
N ILE A 70 1.36 2.83 7.64
CA ILE A 70 0.48 3.47 8.61
C ILE A 70 0.21 2.48 9.74
N ARG A 71 0.49 2.87 10.98
CA ARG A 71 0.21 2.05 12.16
C ARG A 71 -1.11 2.49 12.81
N GLY A 72 -1.83 1.52 13.36
CA GLY A 72 -3.08 1.75 14.08
C GLY A 72 -4.28 1.22 13.32
N ASP A 73 -5.38 0.98 14.02
CA ASP A 73 -6.64 0.42 13.54
C ASP A 73 -7.84 1.33 13.86
N ASP A 74 -7.56 2.59 14.21
CA ASP A 74 -8.57 3.58 14.54
C ASP A 74 -9.27 4.18 13.30
N LYS A 75 -10.37 4.90 13.55
CA LYS A 75 -11.13 5.60 12.50
C LYS A 75 -10.24 6.53 11.66
N ARG A 76 -9.30 7.22 12.31
CA ARG A 76 -8.39 8.16 11.63
C ARG A 76 -7.49 7.43 10.63
N THR A 77 -7.04 6.23 10.96
CA THR A 77 -6.26 5.36 10.08
C THR A 77 -7.08 4.92 8.89
N ALA A 78 -8.33 4.50 9.11
CA ALA A 78 -9.25 4.15 8.03
C ALA A 78 -9.50 5.35 7.09
N ASP A 79 -9.79 6.54 7.63
CA ASP A 79 -10.02 7.75 6.84
C ASP A 79 -8.77 8.15 6.02
N LYS A 80 -7.57 8.02 6.62
CA LYS A 80 -6.30 8.26 5.93
C LYS A 80 -6.05 7.27 4.79
N ILE A 81 -6.35 5.98 4.99
CA ILE A 81 -6.23 4.96 3.95
C ILE A 81 -7.20 5.26 2.81
N ALA A 82 -8.47 5.54 3.13
CA ALA A 82 -9.50 5.86 2.15
C ALA A 82 -9.11 7.09 1.31
N PHE A 83 -8.57 8.14 1.96
CA PHE A 83 -8.05 9.31 1.26
C PHE A 83 -7.01 8.94 0.20
N TYR A 84 -5.98 8.17 0.55
CA TYR A 84 -4.92 7.81 -0.39
C TYR A 84 -5.37 6.81 -1.45
N ILE A 85 -6.26 5.87 -1.14
CA ILE A 85 -6.82 4.95 -2.14
C ILE A 85 -7.63 5.69 -3.20
N SER A 86 -8.44 6.67 -2.80
CA SER A 86 -9.28 7.42 -3.73
C SER A 86 -8.49 8.48 -4.51
N ASN A 87 -7.57 9.19 -3.85
CA ASN A 87 -6.94 10.38 -4.41
C ASN A 87 -5.49 10.19 -4.86
N ALA A 88 -4.90 9.00 -4.62
CA ALA A 88 -3.46 8.77 -4.74
C ALA A 88 -2.63 9.79 -3.93
N PHE A 89 -1.33 9.90 -4.23
CA PHE A 89 -0.45 10.88 -3.55
C PHE A 89 -0.46 12.27 -4.18
N ASP A 90 -1.02 12.41 -5.39
CA ASP A 90 -1.03 13.67 -6.15
C ASP A 90 -1.91 14.74 -5.47
N ALA A 91 -2.91 14.31 -4.69
CA ALA A 91 -3.73 15.20 -3.85
C ALA A 91 -3.02 15.70 -2.57
N GLY A 92 -1.77 15.31 -2.35
CA GLY A 92 -0.95 15.76 -1.24
C GLY A 92 -1.13 14.95 0.05
N ARG A 93 -0.92 15.61 1.20
CA ARG A 93 -0.98 14.95 2.52
C ARG A 93 -2.42 14.93 3.03
N TYR A 94 -2.84 13.79 3.58
CA TYR A 94 -4.04 13.72 4.39
C TYR A 94 -3.95 14.73 5.55
N ARG A 95 -4.98 15.57 5.68
CA ARG A 95 -5.15 16.50 6.79
C ARG A 95 -6.37 16.04 7.57
N ALA A 96 -6.18 15.76 8.85
CA ALA A 96 -7.31 15.52 9.74
C ALA A 96 -8.06 16.85 9.91
N SER A 97 -9.37 16.83 9.69
CA SER A 97 -10.29 17.90 10.08
C SER A 97 -10.41 17.99 11.59
#